data_AF-A0A2P5WG44-F1
#
_entry.id   AF-A0A2P5WG44-F1
#
_cell.length_a   1.000
_cell.length_b   1.000
_cell.length_c   1.000
_cell.angle_alpha   90.00
_cell.angle_beta   90.00
_cell.angle_gamma   90.00
#
_symmetry.space_group_name_H-M   'P 1'
#
loop_
_entity.id
_entity.type
_entity.pdbx_description
1 polymer ?
#
loop_
_entity_poly.entity_id
_entity_poly.type
_entity_poly.pdbx_seq_one_letter_code
_entity_poly.pdbx_strand_id
1 'polypeptide(L)'
;MLENNIEELPNGNLTMGKITSGFEFSCGIILSQDRRVTCWGSNSVVEIIEREFRNMPTVNIEAGETMFLGLTQMVISVSHSHGLSSQLSSSSLLAQQLSSSSSKSTLFVGFPFTSYASTLHGKQCRSQPDLVVYSKRVSGLEEALRIRRECELQGTTKFRRRPPLRRGKVSPRLPVPDHIPKPPYLSSNILPEISSEHQIHDAEGIAQMRAACELAARVLDYAGTLVRPSVTTDQIDKVVHEMITEAGAYPSPLGYGGFPKSVCTSVNECMCHGIPDSRQLQDGDIINIDVTVYLNGYHGDTSKTFLCGDVSGPLQRLVTVTEECMEKGIAVCKDGASFKKIGKRISEHAEKYGYGVVERFVGHGVGTVYHSQPIILHHRNESPGVMVEGQTFTIEPILTLGGIECNTWPDNWTTVTSDGSPAAQFEHTILITRTGAEILTKC
;
A
#
# COMPACT_ATOMS: atom_id res chain seq x y z
N MET A 1 -26.75 -11.99 -0.57
CA MET A 1 -28.15 -12.46 -0.74
C MET A 1 -28.92 -11.35 -1.44
N LEU A 2 -30.03 -11.65 -2.11
CA LEU A 2 -30.95 -10.62 -2.61
C LEU A 2 -31.84 -10.17 -1.45
N GLU A 3 -31.75 -8.88 -1.08
CA GLU A 3 -32.78 -8.25 -0.25
C GLU A 3 -33.79 -7.56 -1.18
N ASN A 4 -35.06 -7.95 -1.07
CA ASN A 4 -36.13 -7.50 -1.96
C ASN A 4 -36.62 -6.09 -1.60
N ASN A 5 -35.78 -5.09 -1.81
CA ASN A 5 -36.25 -3.72 -2.00
C ASN A 5 -36.69 -3.57 -3.45
N ILE A 6 -38.01 -3.57 -3.66
CA ILE A 6 -38.65 -3.31 -4.95
C ILE A 6 -39.18 -1.88 -4.90
N GLU A 7 -38.55 -0.98 -5.65
CA GLU A 7 -39.10 0.35 -5.90
C GLU A 7 -39.80 0.37 -7.26
N GLU A 8 -40.98 0.98 -7.30
CA GLU A 8 -41.80 1.12 -8.49
C GLU A 8 -41.58 2.51 -9.09
N LEU A 9 -40.99 2.56 -10.28
CA LEU A 9 -40.70 3.82 -10.96
C LEU A 9 -41.97 4.40 -11.62
N PRO A 10 -42.09 5.73 -11.81
CA PRO A 10 -43.30 6.39 -12.34
C PRO A 10 -43.79 5.93 -13.72
N ASN A 11 -43.03 5.08 -14.40
CA ASN A 11 -43.28 4.57 -15.75
C ASN A 11 -43.85 3.13 -15.74
N GLY A 12 -44.15 2.54 -14.57
CA GLY A 12 -44.62 1.15 -14.46
C GLY A 12 -43.51 0.10 -14.63
N ASN A 13 -42.27 0.45 -14.27
CA ASN A 13 -41.12 -0.45 -14.24
C ASN A 13 -40.70 -0.73 -12.79
N LEU A 14 -40.39 -1.99 -12.49
CA LEU A 14 -39.93 -2.43 -11.18
C LEU A 14 -38.40 -2.50 -11.15
N THR A 15 -37.77 -1.83 -10.19
CA THR A 15 -36.33 -1.95 -9.93
C THR A 15 -36.08 -2.79 -8.68
N MET A 16 -35.27 -3.85 -8.81
CA MET A 16 -34.66 -4.51 -7.65
C MET A 16 -33.45 -3.69 -7.16
N GLY A 17 -33.34 -3.53 -5.84
CA GLY A 17 -32.22 -2.88 -5.19
C GLY A 17 -30.86 -3.53 -5.44
N LYS A 18 -29.78 -2.77 -5.15
CA LYS A 18 -28.39 -3.17 -5.35
C LYS A 18 -28.08 -4.58 -4.82
N ILE A 19 -27.47 -5.43 -5.66
CA ILE A 19 -26.76 -6.62 -5.18
C ILE A 19 -25.44 -6.17 -4.55
N THR A 20 -25.36 -6.21 -3.23
CA THR A 20 -24.11 -6.05 -2.48
C THR A 20 -23.47 -7.41 -2.18
N SER A 21 -22.58 -7.84 -3.07
CA SER A 21 -21.46 -8.72 -2.69
C SER A 21 -20.27 -7.87 -2.23
N GLY A 22 -19.28 -8.47 -1.58
CA GLY A 22 -18.22 -7.78 -0.84
C GLY A 22 -17.11 -7.09 -1.66
N PHE A 23 -17.41 -6.60 -2.88
CA PHE A 23 -16.47 -5.86 -3.74
C PHE A 23 -17.20 -4.67 -4.40
N GLU A 24 -16.54 -3.51 -4.55
CA GLU A 24 -17.14 -2.33 -5.19
C GLU A 24 -17.28 -2.52 -6.72
N PHE A 25 -18.33 -3.21 -7.16
CA PHE A 25 -18.80 -3.20 -8.55
C PHE A 25 -20.31 -2.88 -8.62
N SER A 26 -20.66 -1.83 -9.34
CA SER A 26 -22.05 -1.41 -9.53
C SER A 26 -22.74 -2.23 -10.63
N CYS A 27 -23.18 -3.45 -10.29
CA CYS A 27 -24.08 -4.23 -11.13
C CYS A 27 -25.50 -3.64 -11.08
N GLY A 28 -26.13 -3.49 -12.25
CA GLY A 28 -27.55 -3.16 -12.39
C GLY A 28 -28.30 -4.31 -13.05
N ILE A 29 -29.55 -4.54 -12.62
CA ILE A 29 -30.47 -5.48 -13.25
C ILE A 29 -31.74 -4.73 -13.61
N ILE A 30 -32.13 -4.74 -14.89
CA ILE A 30 -33.44 -4.26 -15.32
C ILE A 30 -34.29 -5.47 -15.75
N LEU A 31 -35.50 -5.52 -15.21
CA LEU A 31 -36.56 -6.42 -15.64
C LEU A 31 -37.46 -5.68 -16.63
N SER A 32 -37.48 -6.10 -17.89
CA SER A 32 -38.50 -5.65 -18.85
C SER A 32 -39.84 -6.33 -18.56
N GLN A 33 -40.95 -5.64 -18.87
CA GLN A 33 -42.28 -6.22 -18.90
C GLN A 33 -42.36 -7.46 -19.83
N ASP A 34 -41.48 -7.53 -20.85
CA ASP A 34 -41.33 -8.67 -21.77
C ASP A 34 -40.62 -9.90 -21.15
N ARG A 35 -40.41 -9.94 -19.82
CA ARG A 35 -39.71 -11.01 -19.07
C ARG A 35 -38.25 -11.25 -19.51
N ARG A 36 -37.62 -10.21 -20.06
CA ARG A 36 -36.18 -10.17 -20.33
C ARG A 36 -35.44 -9.57 -19.14
N VAL A 37 -34.36 -10.24 -18.74
CA VAL A 37 -33.41 -9.74 -17.74
C VAL A 37 -32.20 -9.20 -18.48
N THR A 38 -31.81 -7.96 -18.21
CA THR A 38 -30.55 -7.38 -18.73
C THR A 38 -29.65 -7.02 -17.56
N CYS A 39 -28.38 -7.41 -17.64
CA CYS A 39 -27.35 -7.06 -16.65
C CYS A 39 -26.06 -6.55 -17.30
N TRP A 40 -25.24 -5.87 -16.49
CA TRP A 40 -23.95 -5.31 -16.87
C TRP A 40 -23.01 -5.27 -15.66
N GLY A 41 -21.72 -5.53 -15.90
CA GLY A 41 -20.68 -5.54 -14.87
C GLY A 41 -19.31 -5.93 -15.44
N SER A 42 -18.35 -6.20 -14.56
CA SER A 42 -17.07 -6.81 -14.92
C SER A 42 -17.26 -8.30 -15.27
N ASN A 43 -16.43 -8.85 -16.15
CA ASN A 43 -16.60 -10.21 -16.69
C ASN A 43 -16.76 -11.29 -15.60
N SER A 44 -15.97 -11.22 -14.53
CA SER A 44 -16.06 -12.15 -13.39
C SER A 44 -17.36 -12.04 -12.57
N VAL A 45 -18.09 -10.91 -12.65
CA VAL A 45 -19.45 -10.78 -12.09
C VAL A 45 -20.48 -11.40 -13.05
N VAL A 46 -20.30 -11.23 -14.36
CA VAL A 46 -21.18 -11.83 -15.38
C VAL A 46 -21.07 -13.35 -15.35
N GLU A 47 -19.86 -13.92 -15.27
CA GLU A 47 -19.63 -15.38 -15.14
C GLU A 47 -20.30 -15.98 -13.90
N ILE A 48 -20.28 -15.28 -12.76
CA ILE A 48 -20.97 -15.71 -11.54
C ILE A 48 -22.49 -15.72 -11.75
N ILE A 49 -23.04 -14.67 -12.35
CA ILE A 49 -24.48 -14.58 -12.65
C ILE A 49 -24.88 -15.69 -13.62
N GLU A 50 -24.13 -15.92 -14.70
CA GLU A 50 -24.37 -17.05 -15.61
C GLU A 50 -24.39 -18.38 -14.86
N ARG A 51 -23.39 -18.64 -14.01
CA ARG A 51 -23.24 -19.95 -13.36
C ARG A 51 -24.39 -20.27 -12.40
N GLU A 52 -24.92 -19.26 -11.71
CA GLU A 52 -26.07 -19.45 -10.81
C GLU A 52 -27.40 -19.59 -11.60
N PHE A 53 -27.62 -18.81 -12.67
CA PHE A 53 -28.84 -18.95 -13.50
C PHE A 53 -28.86 -20.23 -14.35
N ARG A 54 -27.70 -20.69 -14.84
CA ARG A 54 -27.56 -21.94 -15.63
C ARG A 54 -27.89 -23.21 -14.82
N ASN A 55 -27.97 -23.11 -13.49
CA ASN A 55 -28.44 -24.17 -12.59
C ASN A 55 -29.96 -24.16 -12.35
N MET A 56 -30.72 -23.20 -12.89
CA MET A 56 -32.18 -23.17 -12.78
C MET A 56 -32.85 -23.92 -13.96
N PRO A 57 -33.70 -24.92 -13.72
CA PRO A 57 -34.16 -25.88 -14.76
C PRO A 57 -35.20 -25.32 -15.76
N THR A 58 -35.37 -24.00 -15.84
CA THR A 58 -36.40 -23.30 -16.64
C THR A 58 -35.90 -22.03 -17.34
N VAL A 59 -34.57 -21.84 -17.44
CA VAL A 59 -33.94 -20.63 -17.99
C VAL A 59 -33.10 -20.98 -19.21
N ASN A 60 -33.41 -20.39 -20.37
CA ASN A 60 -32.53 -20.42 -21.54
C ASN A 60 -31.70 -19.13 -21.60
N ILE A 61 -30.43 -19.27 -21.96
CA ILE A 61 -29.45 -18.18 -21.99
C ILE A 61 -28.92 -18.03 -23.42
N GLU A 62 -29.06 -16.82 -23.98
CA GLU A 62 -28.47 -16.43 -25.27
C GLU A 62 -27.54 -15.23 -25.04
N ALA A 63 -26.23 -15.46 -25.12
CA ALA A 63 -25.25 -14.37 -24.98
C ALA A 63 -25.16 -13.58 -26.30
N GLY A 64 -25.16 -12.24 -26.19
CA GLY A 64 -24.99 -11.33 -27.31
C GLY A 64 -24.10 -10.17 -26.92
N GLU A 65 -22.85 -10.16 -27.39
CA GLU A 65 -21.85 -9.15 -27.03
C GLU A 65 -22.07 -7.83 -27.77
N THR A 66 -21.90 -6.71 -27.08
CA THR A 66 -21.70 -5.40 -27.72
C THR A 66 -20.91 -4.53 -26.75
N MET A 67 -19.68 -4.14 -27.12
CA MET A 67 -18.81 -3.36 -26.24
C MET A 67 -19.02 -1.85 -26.39
N PHE A 68 -19.24 -1.18 -25.26
CA PHE A 68 -19.01 0.26 -25.09
C PHE A 68 -18.35 0.49 -23.72
N LEU A 69 -17.30 1.32 -23.68
CA LEU A 69 -16.60 1.74 -22.46
C LEU A 69 -16.11 0.59 -21.53
N GLY A 70 -15.81 -0.59 -22.08
CA GLY A 70 -15.18 -1.69 -21.35
C GLY A 70 -16.11 -2.47 -20.40
N LEU A 71 -17.43 -2.34 -20.55
CA LEU A 71 -18.43 -3.15 -19.83
C LEU A 71 -19.11 -4.14 -20.77
N THR A 72 -19.36 -5.34 -20.25
CA THR A 72 -20.02 -6.44 -20.98
C THR A 72 -21.50 -6.46 -20.63
N GLN A 73 -22.37 -6.47 -21.64
CA GLN A 73 -23.81 -6.55 -21.50
C GLN A 73 -24.32 -7.96 -21.84
N MET A 74 -25.33 -8.43 -21.11
CA MET A 74 -25.92 -9.75 -21.29
C MET A 74 -27.46 -9.69 -21.18
N VAL A 75 -28.17 -10.53 -21.94
CA VAL A 75 -29.64 -10.61 -21.96
C VAL A 75 -30.10 -12.06 -21.74
N ILE A 76 -31.09 -12.28 -20.87
CA ILE A 76 -31.65 -13.61 -20.55
C ILE A 76 -33.17 -13.59 -20.76
N SER A 77 -33.72 -14.67 -21.33
CA SER A 77 -35.17 -14.82 -21.57
C SER A 77 -35.72 -16.08 -20.87
N VAL A 78 -36.83 -15.96 -20.14
CA VAL A 78 -37.41 -17.07 -19.36
C VAL A 78 -38.77 -17.49 -19.92
N SER A 79 -38.94 -18.79 -20.14
CA SER A 79 -40.21 -19.41 -20.55
C SER A 79 -40.59 -20.56 -19.61
N HIS A 80 -41.88 -20.91 -19.56
CA HIS A 80 -42.39 -22.02 -18.76
C HIS A 80 -43.40 -22.83 -19.59
N SER A 81 -43.28 -24.16 -19.55
CA SER A 81 -44.30 -25.09 -20.04
C SER A 81 -45.16 -25.57 -18.86
N HIS A 82 -46.48 -25.42 -18.97
CA HIS A 82 -47.42 -25.98 -17.99
C HIS A 82 -47.69 -27.45 -18.31
N GLY A 83 -47.51 -28.33 -17.32
CA GLY A 83 -47.87 -29.75 -17.42
C GLY A 83 -49.35 -30.01 -17.12
N LEU A 84 -49.93 -30.98 -17.84
CA LEU A 84 -51.23 -31.61 -17.56
C LEU A 84 -51.04 -33.13 -17.54
N SER A 85 -51.87 -33.85 -16.79
CA SER A 85 -51.63 -35.26 -16.43
C SER A 85 -52.64 -36.25 -17.00
N SER A 86 -52.19 -37.46 -17.35
CA SER A 86 -53.02 -38.66 -17.43
C SER A 86 -52.24 -39.99 -17.52
N GLN A 87 -52.36 -40.79 -16.44
CA GLN A 87 -52.55 -42.26 -16.40
C GLN A 87 -51.55 -43.29 -17.01
N LEU A 88 -51.73 -44.53 -16.49
CA LEU A 88 -51.45 -45.87 -17.06
C LEU A 88 -50.06 -46.54 -16.94
N SER A 89 -50.04 -47.68 -16.22
CA SER A 89 -49.41 -49.01 -16.48
C SER A 89 -48.01 -49.16 -17.09
N SER A 90 -47.17 -50.18 -16.76
CA SER A 90 -47.22 -51.23 -15.72
C SER A 90 -45.94 -52.11 -15.72
N SER A 91 -45.56 -52.66 -14.56
CA SER A 91 -44.88 -53.97 -14.34
C SER A 91 -43.69 -54.44 -15.20
N SER A 92 -42.50 -54.55 -14.58
CA SER A 92 -41.51 -55.66 -14.72
C SER A 92 -40.20 -55.30 -13.97
N LEU A 93 -39.23 -56.21 -13.72
CA LEU A 93 -39.23 -57.52 -13.04
C LEU A 93 -37.75 -57.92 -12.81
N LEU A 94 -37.48 -58.93 -11.97
CA LEU A 94 -36.14 -59.48 -11.60
C LEU A 94 -35.28 -58.50 -10.73
N ALA A 95 -34.65 -58.86 -9.60
CA ALA A 95 -33.90 -60.07 -9.17
C ALA A 95 -32.45 -60.11 -9.73
N GLN A 96 -31.42 -60.63 -9.04
CA GLN A 96 -31.42 -61.71 -8.03
C GLN A 96 -30.09 -61.72 -7.20
N GLN A 97 -30.14 -62.03 -5.88
CA GLN A 97 -29.07 -62.71 -5.09
C GLN A 97 -27.65 -62.05 -4.91
N LEU A 98 -26.76 -62.43 -3.97
CA LEU A 98 -26.78 -63.33 -2.80
C LEU A 98 -25.81 -62.86 -1.66
N SER A 99 -25.95 -63.50 -0.50
CA SER A 99 -25.13 -63.53 0.76
C SER A 99 -23.59 -63.46 0.63
N SER A 100 -22.78 -63.21 1.68
CA SER A 100 -22.85 -63.63 3.11
C SER A 100 -21.77 -62.88 3.96
N SER A 101 -21.66 -62.90 5.31
CA SER A 101 -22.46 -63.41 6.45
C SER A 101 -21.92 -62.86 7.81
N SER A 102 -22.49 -63.35 8.93
CA SER A 102 -21.98 -63.51 10.32
C SER A 102 -20.59 -62.95 10.74
N SER A 103 -20.36 -62.41 11.95
CA SER A 103 -21.20 -62.05 13.13
C SER A 103 -20.31 -61.32 14.19
N LYS A 104 -20.54 -61.12 15.52
CA LYS A 104 -21.50 -61.66 16.53
C LYS A 104 -21.55 -60.79 17.84
N SER A 105 -22.67 -60.88 18.57
CA SER A 105 -22.93 -60.85 20.05
C SER A 105 -21.84 -60.47 21.10
N THR A 106 -22.12 -59.89 22.28
CA THR A 106 -23.33 -59.32 22.97
C THR A 106 -22.94 -58.72 24.35
N LEU A 107 -23.78 -57.82 24.92
CA LEU A 107 -24.24 -57.70 26.34
C LEU A 107 -24.63 -56.22 26.60
N PHE A 108 -25.87 -55.79 26.90
CA PHE A 108 -26.83 -56.06 28.00
C PHE A 108 -26.44 -55.54 29.40
N VAL A 109 -27.09 -54.45 29.85
CA VAL A 109 -28.02 -54.32 31.02
C VAL A 109 -28.96 -53.11 30.73
N GLY A 110 -30.14 -52.98 31.36
CA GLY A 110 -31.00 -51.79 31.24
C GLY A 110 -32.24 -51.79 32.15
N PHE A 111 -33.16 -50.84 31.91
CA PHE A 111 -34.49 -50.63 32.57
C PHE A 111 -34.47 -50.11 34.03
N PRO A 112 -35.59 -49.54 34.57
CA PRO A 112 -36.95 -49.49 34.02
C PRO A 112 -37.66 -48.11 33.91
N PHE A 113 -38.74 -48.16 33.11
CA PHE A 113 -39.95 -47.34 33.05
C PHE A 113 -40.27 -46.34 34.18
N THR A 114 -40.89 -45.23 33.77
CA THR A 114 -42.31 -44.97 34.12
C THR A 114 -43.02 -44.28 32.95
N SER A 115 -44.32 -44.52 32.80
CA SER A 115 -45.15 -43.99 31.72
C SER A 115 -46.35 -43.24 32.27
N TYR A 116 -46.61 -42.04 31.77
CA TYR A 116 -47.93 -41.42 31.85
C TYR A 116 -48.33 -40.85 30.48
N ALA A 117 -49.50 -41.26 30.00
CA ALA A 117 -50.12 -40.71 28.81
C ALA A 117 -51.37 -39.94 29.24
N SER A 118 -51.47 -38.68 28.84
CA SER A 118 -52.66 -37.86 29.02
C SER A 118 -52.86 -36.98 27.79
N THR A 119 -53.74 -37.41 26.89
CA THR A 119 -54.16 -36.67 25.70
C THR A 119 -54.88 -35.38 26.10
N LEU A 120 -54.59 -34.24 25.46
CA LEU A 120 -55.60 -33.24 25.10
C LEU A 120 -55.07 -32.20 24.09
N HIS A 121 -55.99 -31.63 23.32
CA HIS A 121 -55.78 -30.80 22.12
C HIS A 121 -55.20 -29.40 22.41
N GLY A 122 -54.43 -28.83 21.46
CA GLY A 122 -54.40 -27.37 21.29
C GLY A 122 -53.20 -26.77 20.54
N LYS A 123 -53.47 -26.17 19.37
CA LYS A 123 -52.66 -25.13 18.66
C LYS A 123 -51.21 -25.50 18.28
N GLN A 124 -50.99 -25.77 16.99
CA GLN A 124 -49.67 -25.58 16.38
C GLN A 124 -49.30 -24.09 16.39
N CYS A 125 -48.20 -23.73 17.07
CA CYS A 125 -47.53 -22.45 16.87
C CYS A 125 -46.36 -22.68 15.90
N ARG A 126 -46.29 -21.92 14.80
CA ARG A 126 -45.14 -21.96 13.87
C ARG A 126 -44.02 -21.09 14.45
N SER A 127 -43.03 -21.72 15.09
CA SER A 127 -41.78 -21.06 15.42
C SER A 127 -40.98 -20.76 14.14
N GLN A 128 -40.89 -19.49 13.75
CA GLN A 128 -39.82 -19.06 12.84
C GLN A 128 -38.49 -19.04 13.61
N PRO A 129 -37.34 -19.36 12.97
CA PRO A 129 -36.05 -19.13 13.57
C PRO A 129 -35.67 -17.65 13.46
N ASP A 130 -35.41 -16.99 14.59
CA ASP A 130 -34.94 -15.61 14.60
C ASP A 130 -33.51 -15.51 14.03
N LEU A 131 -33.38 -14.78 12.92
CA LEU A 131 -32.09 -14.56 12.26
C LEU A 131 -31.29 -13.47 12.99
N VAL A 132 -30.53 -13.85 14.03
CA VAL A 132 -29.69 -12.93 14.80
C VAL A 132 -28.46 -12.50 13.98
N VAL A 133 -28.60 -11.40 13.24
CA VAL A 133 -27.50 -10.79 12.47
C VAL A 133 -26.55 -10.03 13.38
N TYR A 134 -25.37 -10.60 13.66
CA TYR A 134 -24.28 -9.93 14.37
C TYR A 134 -23.53 -8.97 13.44
N SER A 135 -23.90 -7.68 13.43
CA SER A 135 -23.09 -6.64 12.81
C SER A 135 -21.89 -6.28 13.71
N LYS A 136 -20.70 -6.79 13.38
CA LYS A 136 -19.46 -6.21 13.91
C LYS A 136 -19.23 -4.85 13.24
N ARG A 137 -19.13 -3.78 14.03
CA ARG A 137 -18.54 -2.51 13.58
C ARG A 137 -17.13 -2.79 13.07
N VAL A 138 -16.92 -2.62 11.77
CA VAL A 138 -15.58 -2.65 11.16
C VAL A 138 -14.94 -1.29 11.46
N SER A 139 -14.23 -1.20 12.59
CA SER A 139 -13.70 0.04 13.21
C SER A 139 -12.52 0.68 12.45
N GLY A 140 -12.62 0.68 11.12
CA GLY A 140 -11.72 1.32 10.17
C GLY A 140 -12.39 1.59 8.81
N LEU A 141 -13.59 1.03 8.54
CA LEU A 141 -14.36 1.33 7.33
C LEU A 141 -15.03 2.71 7.43
N GLU A 142 -15.62 3.05 8.59
CA GLU A 142 -16.15 4.40 8.85
C GLU A 142 -15.03 5.45 8.77
N GLU A 143 -13.84 5.13 9.26
CA GLU A 143 -12.65 5.98 9.19
C GLU A 143 -12.15 6.16 7.75
N ALA A 144 -11.96 5.07 7.00
CA ALA A 144 -11.56 5.12 5.59
C ALA A 144 -12.58 5.85 4.72
N LEU A 145 -13.88 5.70 4.98
CA LEU A 145 -14.93 6.46 4.30
C LEU A 145 -14.94 7.94 4.71
N ARG A 146 -14.57 8.30 5.95
CA ARG A 146 -14.39 9.71 6.34
C ARG A 146 -13.16 10.31 5.65
N ILE A 147 -12.02 9.62 5.66
CA ILE A 147 -10.79 10.05 4.98
C ILE A 147 -11.03 10.19 3.47
N ARG A 148 -11.65 9.18 2.81
CA ARG A 148 -12.01 9.24 1.39
C ARG A 148 -12.92 10.42 1.08
N ARG A 149 -13.95 10.70 1.90
CA ARG A 149 -14.80 11.90 1.74
C ARG A 149 -14.06 13.20 2.00
N GLU A 150 -13.17 13.25 3.00
CA GLU A 150 -12.30 14.39 3.25
C GLU A 150 -11.41 14.67 2.02
N CYS A 151 -10.81 13.65 1.40
CA CYS A 151 -10.00 13.77 0.19
C CYS A 151 -10.84 14.13 -1.04
N GLU A 152 -12.02 13.53 -1.24
CA GLU A 152 -12.94 13.85 -2.34
C GLU A 152 -13.42 15.32 -2.25
N LEU A 153 -13.74 15.81 -1.04
CA LEU A 153 -14.06 17.22 -0.78
C LEU A 153 -12.84 18.13 -1.01
N GLN A 154 -11.65 17.73 -0.55
CA GLN A 154 -10.40 18.47 -0.79
C GLN A 154 -10.02 18.53 -2.28
N GLY A 155 -10.39 17.52 -3.08
CA GLY A 155 -10.28 17.55 -4.54
C GLY A 155 -11.13 18.64 -5.20
N THR A 156 -12.18 19.12 -4.54
CA THR A 156 -12.98 20.27 -5.02
C THR A 156 -12.40 21.62 -4.59
N THR A 157 -11.63 21.69 -3.49
CA THR A 157 -10.87 22.90 -3.16
C THR A 157 -9.73 23.08 -4.15
N LYS A 158 -9.86 24.07 -5.04
CA LYS A 158 -8.79 24.48 -5.96
C LYS A 158 -7.53 24.83 -5.17
N PHE A 159 -6.59 23.89 -5.08
CA PHE A 159 -5.24 24.16 -4.60
C PHE A 159 -4.71 25.39 -5.34
N ARG A 160 -4.23 26.40 -4.60
CA ARG A 160 -3.46 27.49 -5.22
C ARG A 160 -2.16 26.86 -5.73
N ARG A 161 -2.16 26.44 -7.00
CA ARG A 161 -0.98 25.90 -7.68
C ARG A 161 0.18 26.89 -7.49
N ARG A 162 1.18 26.48 -6.71
CA ARG A 162 2.44 27.23 -6.59
C ARG A 162 3.04 27.33 -8.00
N PRO A 163 3.79 28.40 -8.33
CA PRO A 163 4.60 28.40 -9.54
C PRO A 163 5.52 27.17 -9.52
N PRO A 164 5.61 26.38 -10.61
CA PRO A 164 6.48 25.20 -10.64
C PRO A 164 7.92 25.55 -10.29
N LEU A 165 8.58 24.61 -9.60
CA LEU A 165 9.98 24.75 -9.19
C LEU A 165 10.90 25.09 -10.36
N ARG A 166 11.93 25.87 -10.03
CA ARG A 166 12.99 26.29 -10.94
C ARG A 166 14.31 26.16 -10.24
N ARG A 167 15.28 25.57 -10.93
CA ARG A 167 16.68 25.50 -10.50
C ARG A 167 17.23 26.91 -10.24
N GLY A 168 17.75 27.12 -9.04
CA GLY A 168 18.51 28.29 -8.67
C GLY A 168 19.97 28.21 -9.11
N LYS A 169 20.81 29.07 -8.53
CA LYS A 169 22.26 29.04 -8.75
C LYS A 169 22.90 28.07 -7.74
N VAL A 170 23.41 26.94 -8.23
CA VAL A 170 24.26 26.03 -7.43
C VAL A 170 25.60 26.73 -7.16
N SER A 171 26.08 26.71 -5.90
CA SER A 171 27.41 27.22 -5.54
C SER A 171 28.51 26.16 -5.76
N PRO A 172 29.81 26.53 -5.79
CA PRO A 172 30.89 25.57 -5.94
C PRO A 172 30.89 24.46 -4.89
N ARG A 173 31.47 23.30 -5.23
CA ARG A 173 31.66 22.17 -4.31
C ARG A 173 32.50 22.60 -3.10
N LEU A 174 32.04 22.25 -1.90
CA LEU A 174 32.73 22.55 -0.64
C LEU A 174 33.93 21.58 -0.42
N PRO A 175 35.05 22.06 0.14
CA PRO A 175 36.26 21.25 0.32
C PRO A 175 36.24 20.44 1.64
N VAL A 176 36.39 19.13 1.54
CA VAL A 176 36.53 18.25 2.71
C VAL A 176 38.01 18.15 3.14
N PRO A 177 38.36 18.37 4.43
CA PRO A 177 39.72 18.24 4.94
C PRO A 177 40.40 16.89 4.63
N ASP A 178 41.67 16.91 4.26
CA ASP A 178 42.40 15.72 3.78
C ASP A 178 42.67 14.63 4.83
N HIS A 179 42.48 14.92 6.12
CA HIS A 179 42.60 13.92 7.19
C HIS A 179 41.33 13.06 7.36
N ILE A 180 40.21 13.45 6.75
CA ILE A 180 38.94 12.73 6.85
C ILE A 180 38.96 11.53 5.88
N PRO A 181 38.61 10.30 6.34
CA PRO A 181 38.52 9.13 5.48
C PRO A 181 37.52 9.34 4.33
N LYS A 182 37.99 9.12 3.10
CA LYS A 182 37.21 9.34 1.87
C LYS A 182 36.68 8.01 1.32
N PRO A 183 35.38 7.92 0.94
CA PRO A 183 34.80 6.68 0.40
C PRO A 183 35.35 6.35 -1.00
N PRO A 184 35.36 5.05 -1.41
CA PRO A 184 36.13 4.58 -2.57
C PRO A 184 35.61 5.08 -3.93
N TYR A 185 34.33 5.43 -4.03
CA TYR A 185 33.71 5.88 -5.29
C TYR A 185 34.18 7.25 -5.78
N LEU A 186 34.85 8.07 -4.94
CA LEU A 186 35.38 9.38 -5.35
C LEU A 186 36.48 9.31 -6.43
N SER A 187 36.92 8.11 -6.78
CA SER A 187 37.81 7.82 -7.91
C SER A 187 37.16 8.07 -9.28
N SER A 188 35.83 8.24 -9.36
CA SER A 188 35.10 8.45 -10.61
C SER A 188 33.92 9.42 -10.45
N ASN A 189 33.52 10.07 -11.54
CA ASN A 189 32.25 10.82 -11.63
C ASN A 189 31.13 9.96 -12.27
N ILE A 190 31.37 8.67 -12.53
CA ILE A 190 30.34 7.72 -12.99
C ILE A 190 29.55 7.26 -11.76
N LEU A 191 28.22 7.22 -11.86
CA LEU A 191 27.36 6.67 -10.81
C LEU A 191 27.70 5.18 -10.59
N PRO A 192 28.05 4.75 -9.36
CA PRO A 192 28.34 3.34 -9.09
C PRO A 192 27.13 2.44 -9.36
N GLU A 193 27.40 1.23 -9.86
CA GLU A 193 26.39 0.17 -9.89
C GLU A 193 26.08 -0.29 -8.45
N ILE A 194 24.83 -0.68 -8.21
CA ILE A 194 24.37 -1.16 -6.90
C ILE A 194 25.08 -2.47 -6.57
N SER A 195 25.86 -2.49 -5.50
CA SER A 195 26.66 -3.67 -5.14
C SER A 195 25.77 -4.89 -4.84
N SER A 196 26.17 -6.07 -5.29
CA SER A 196 25.52 -7.34 -4.96
C SER A 196 25.77 -7.79 -3.51
N GLU A 197 26.72 -7.16 -2.83
CA GLU A 197 27.03 -7.38 -1.42
C GLU A 197 25.81 -7.09 -0.53
N HIS A 198 25.53 -7.99 0.40
CA HIS A 198 24.51 -7.81 1.42
C HIS A 198 25.19 -7.32 2.69
N GLN A 199 24.80 -6.15 3.17
CA GLN A 199 25.39 -5.51 4.35
C GLN A 199 24.91 -6.24 5.62
N ILE A 200 25.62 -7.32 5.99
CA ILE A 200 25.35 -8.17 7.16
C ILE A 200 26.57 -8.10 8.07
N HIS A 201 26.37 -7.60 9.28
CA HIS A 201 27.45 -7.16 10.16
C HIS A 201 27.62 -8.05 11.39
N ASP A 202 28.84 -8.11 11.90
CA ASP A 202 29.13 -8.65 13.22
C ASP A 202 28.96 -7.58 14.33
N ALA A 203 29.36 -7.91 15.56
CA ALA A 203 29.23 -7.00 16.70
C ALA A 203 30.06 -5.71 16.56
N GLU A 204 31.16 -5.71 15.80
CA GLU A 204 31.98 -4.51 15.56
C GLU A 204 31.38 -3.68 14.43
N GLY A 205 30.99 -4.30 13.31
CA GLY A 205 30.30 -3.61 12.21
C GLY A 205 28.99 -2.96 12.67
N ILE A 206 28.20 -3.63 13.50
CA ILE A 206 26.99 -3.07 14.12
C ILE A 206 27.31 -1.84 14.99
N ALA A 207 28.45 -1.82 15.68
CA ALA A 207 28.86 -0.67 16.50
C ALA A 207 29.26 0.55 15.64
N GLN A 208 29.97 0.32 14.53
CA GLN A 208 30.30 1.39 13.58
C GLN A 208 29.05 1.91 12.84
N MET A 209 28.13 1.02 12.44
CA MET A 209 26.83 1.40 11.89
C MET A 209 26.04 2.31 12.83
N ARG A 210 25.94 1.96 14.13
CA ARG A 210 25.31 2.83 15.12
C ARG A 210 25.98 4.20 15.20
N ALA A 211 27.31 4.27 15.20
CA ALA A 211 28.03 5.56 15.25
C ALA A 211 27.80 6.44 14.02
N ALA A 212 27.80 5.86 12.80
CA ALA A 212 27.50 6.57 11.57
C ALA A 212 26.04 7.05 11.54
N CYS A 213 25.10 6.18 11.90
CA CYS A 213 23.67 6.51 11.96
C CYS A 213 23.34 7.56 13.04
N GLU A 214 23.93 7.52 14.23
CA GLU A 214 23.75 8.53 15.27
C GLU A 214 24.28 9.91 14.82
N LEU A 215 25.36 9.94 14.05
CA LEU A 215 25.83 11.19 13.44
C LEU A 215 24.86 11.70 12.36
N ALA A 216 24.41 10.85 11.44
CA ALA A 216 23.44 11.23 10.41
C ALA A 216 22.13 11.78 10.99
N ALA A 217 21.57 11.10 12.01
CA ALA A 217 20.36 11.53 12.72
C ALA A 217 20.51 12.91 13.37
N ARG A 218 21.61 13.16 14.10
CA ARG A 218 21.87 14.46 14.74
C ARG A 218 22.08 15.59 13.74
N VAL A 219 22.68 15.31 12.58
CA VAL A 219 22.83 16.28 11.48
C VAL A 219 21.48 16.58 10.83
N LEU A 220 20.62 15.56 10.62
CA LEU A 220 19.28 15.72 10.08
C LEU A 220 18.35 16.53 11.00
N ASP A 221 18.34 16.23 12.31
CA ASP A 221 17.55 16.98 13.29
C ASP A 221 17.97 18.46 13.33
N TYR A 222 19.27 18.72 13.43
CA TYR A 222 19.78 20.10 13.42
C TYR A 222 19.47 20.83 12.10
N ALA A 223 19.63 20.17 10.95
CA ALA A 223 19.25 20.72 9.65
C ALA A 223 17.76 21.07 9.59
N GLY A 224 16.91 20.26 10.23
CA GLY A 224 15.48 20.54 10.44
C GLY A 224 15.23 21.87 11.16
N THR A 225 16.04 22.23 12.16
CA THR A 225 15.91 23.52 12.87
C THR A 225 16.16 24.75 12.00
N LEU A 226 16.82 24.57 10.85
CA LEU A 226 17.11 25.63 9.88
C LEU A 226 15.92 25.89 8.91
N VAL A 227 14.93 25.01 8.88
CA VAL A 227 13.80 25.04 7.93
C VAL A 227 12.82 26.17 8.30
N ARG A 228 12.97 27.31 7.60
CA ARG A 228 12.09 28.47 7.72
C ARG A 228 12.13 29.32 6.43
N PRO A 229 11.13 30.18 6.18
CA PRO A 229 11.12 31.04 5.00
C PRO A 229 12.40 31.89 4.86
N SER A 230 12.75 32.20 3.61
CA SER A 230 13.95 32.95 3.18
C SER A 230 15.32 32.30 3.41
N VAL A 231 15.41 31.14 4.08
CA VAL A 231 16.64 30.32 4.09
C VAL A 231 16.79 29.60 2.75
N THR A 232 17.99 29.57 2.15
CA THR A 232 18.24 28.82 0.91
C THR A 232 18.67 27.38 1.17
N THR A 233 18.38 26.45 0.26
CA THR A 233 18.91 25.09 0.39
C THR A 233 20.44 25.05 0.38
N ASP A 234 21.09 25.94 -0.40
CA ASP A 234 22.55 26.17 -0.36
C ASP A 234 23.07 26.75 0.97
N GLN A 235 22.23 27.15 1.93
CA GLN A 235 22.65 27.46 3.31
C GLN A 235 22.57 26.21 4.19
N ILE A 236 21.55 25.38 4.02
CA ILE A 236 21.41 24.09 4.71
C ILE A 236 22.58 23.17 4.35
N ASP A 237 22.94 23.06 3.06
CA ASP A 237 24.11 22.28 2.59
C ASP A 237 25.43 22.67 3.26
N LYS A 238 25.68 23.97 3.47
CA LYS A 238 26.91 24.43 4.13
C LYS A 238 26.97 23.99 5.59
N VAL A 239 25.89 24.20 6.33
CA VAL A 239 25.83 23.85 7.76
C VAL A 239 25.87 22.32 7.95
N VAL A 240 25.22 21.56 7.07
CA VAL A 240 25.32 20.09 7.04
C VAL A 240 26.74 19.64 6.72
N HIS A 241 27.41 20.24 5.72
CA HIS A 241 28.80 19.94 5.38
C HIS A 241 29.77 20.25 6.54
N GLU A 242 29.61 21.42 7.16
CA GLU A 242 30.39 21.89 8.31
C GLU A 242 30.24 20.89 9.47
N MET A 243 29.01 20.56 9.90
CA MET A 243 28.78 19.58 10.97
C MET A 243 29.34 18.19 10.68
N ILE A 244 29.18 17.67 9.47
CA ILE A 244 29.67 16.34 9.10
C ILE A 244 31.20 16.31 9.12
N THR A 245 31.85 17.35 8.60
CA THR A 245 33.33 17.42 8.54
C THR A 245 33.97 17.77 9.88
N GLU A 246 33.34 18.59 10.72
CA GLU A 246 33.76 18.83 12.11
C GLU A 246 33.66 17.55 12.97
N ALA A 247 32.70 16.67 12.68
CA ALA A 247 32.60 15.35 13.29
C ALA A 247 33.59 14.31 12.74
N GLY A 248 34.49 14.70 11.81
CA GLY A 248 35.50 13.82 11.21
C GLY A 248 34.95 12.83 10.17
N ALA A 249 33.72 13.03 9.71
CA ALA A 249 33.06 12.19 8.71
C ALA A 249 33.08 12.85 7.32
N TYR A 250 32.84 12.04 6.28
CA TYR A 250 32.68 12.49 4.91
C TYR A 250 31.18 12.56 4.53
N PRO A 251 30.66 13.64 3.93
CA PRO A 251 29.27 13.70 3.47
C PRO A 251 29.09 12.85 2.21
N SER A 252 28.43 11.70 2.32
CA SER A 252 28.43 10.66 1.27
C SER A 252 27.93 11.11 -0.10
N PRO A 253 26.86 11.94 -0.22
CA PRO A 253 26.43 12.44 -1.54
C PRO A 253 27.54 13.19 -2.29
N LEU A 254 28.51 13.79 -1.60
CA LEU A 254 29.46 14.72 -2.18
C LEU A 254 30.41 14.05 -3.17
N GLY A 255 30.11 14.17 -4.46
CA GLY A 255 30.83 13.52 -5.57
C GLY A 255 30.36 12.11 -5.91
N TYR A 256 29.37 11.55 -5.22
CA TYR A 256 28.76 10.26 -5.60
C TYR A 256 28.12 10.40 -6.98
N GLY A 257 28.60 9.65 -7.98
CA GLY A 257 28.20 9.83 -9.39
C GLY A 257 28.38 11.26 -9.93
N GLY A 258 29.27 12.05 -9.33
CA GLY A 258 29.43 13.47 -9.66
C GLY A 258 28.39 14.42 -9.04
N PHE A 259 27.54 13.99 -8.10
CA PHE A 259 26.62 14.87 -7.37
C PHE A 259 27.39 16.01 -6.68
N PRO A 260 26.97 17.29 -6.84
CA PRO A 260 27.84 18.42 -6.51
C PRO A 260 27.82 18.87 -5.05
N LYS A 261 27.00 18.24 -4.20
CA LYS A 261 26.57 18.76 -2.89
C LYS A 261 26.62 17.72 -1.78
N SER A 262 26.49 18.16 -0.54
CA SER A 262 26.79 17.38 0.67
C SER A 262 25.55 16.67 1.25
N VAL A 263 24.38 17.06 0.76
CA VAL A 263 23.04 16.72 1.26
C VAL A 263 22.07 16.84 0.10
N CYS A 264 20.95 16.13 0.13
CA CYS A 264 19.83 16.37 -0.80
C CYS A 264 18.77 17.24 -0.13
N THR A 265 18.12 18.10 -0.92
CA THR A 265 17.05 19.00 -0.46
C THR A 265 15.90 19.01 -1.46
N SER A 266 14.89 18.19 -1.20
CA SER A 266 13.79 17.91 -2.13
C SER A 266 12.53 18.65 -1.67
N VAL A 267 12.22 19.78 -2.33
CA VAL A 267 11.12 20.68 -1.95
C VAL A 267 9.86 20.37 -2.75
N ASN A 268 8.67 20.45 -2.14
CA ASN A 268 7.34 20.37 -2.77
C ASN A 268 7.19 19.23 -3.79
N GLU A 269 7.16 19.52 -5.10
CA GLU A 269 7.00 18.52 -6.17
C GLU A 269 8.28 17.74 -6.52
N CYS A 270 9.42 18.06 -5.89
CA CYS A 270 10.64 17.27 -5.98
C CYS A 270 10.52 16.04 -5.07
N MET A 271 10.63 14.86 -5.66
CA MET A 271 10.56 13.57 -4.98
C MET A 271 11.81 13.32 -4.12
N CYS A 272 12.98 13.40 -4.74
CA CYS A 272 14.28 13.04 -4.17
C CYS A 272 15.41 13.70 -4.97
N HIS A 273 16.64 13.61 -4.43
CA HIS A 273 17.89 14.08 -5.06
C HIS A 273 17.92 15.56 -5.50
N GLY A 274 17.08 16.42 -4.89
CA GLY A 274 17.07 17.85 -5.20
C GLY A 274 18.38 18.53 -4.83
N ILE A 275 19.12 19.07 -5.80
CA ILE A 275 20.43 19.69 -5.57
C ILE A 275 20.27 21.01 -4.78
N PRO A 276 20.96 21.18 -3.63
CA PRO A 276 20.98 22.45 -2.90
C PRO A 276 21.51 23.63 -3.73
N ASP A 277 20.73 24.71 -3.80
CA ASP A 277 20.99 25.89 -4.63
C ASP A 277 20.45 27.19 -4.00
N SER A 278 20.54 28.31 -4.73
CA SER A 278 20.12 29.63 -4.24
C SER A 278 18.59 29.83 -4.07
N ARG A 279 17.75 28.80 -4.22
CA ARG A 279 16.31 28.86 -3.97
C ARG A 279 16.05 29.08 -2.48
N GLN A 280 15.45 30.22 -2.15
CA GLN A 280 14.89 30.47 -0.82
C GLN A 280 13.64 29.61 -0.58
N LEU A 281 13.55 28.96 0.58
CA LEU A 281 12.34 28.37 1.11
C LEU A 281 11.22 29.42 1.22
N GLN A 282 10.01 29.04 0.86
CA GLN A 282 8.82 29.90 0.91
C GLN A 282 7.89 29.45 2.04
N ASP A 283 7.03 30.37 2.48
CA ASP A 283 6.00 30.03 3.48
C ASP A 283 5.04 28.95 2.95
N GLY A 284 4.75 27.97 3.79
CA GLY A 284 4.00 26.77 3.48
C GLY A 284 4.64 25.79 2.47
N ASP A 285 5.95 25.89 2.20
CA ASP A 285 6.69 24.82 1.51
C ASP A 285 6.81 23.57 2.41
N ILE A 286 6.94 22.39 1.80
CA ILE A 286 7.50 21.21 2.47
C ILE A 286 8.86 20.88 1.85
N ILE A 287 9.81 20.40 2.66
CA ILE A 287 11.17 20.05 2.22
C ILE A 287 11.61 18.74 2.89
N ASN A 288 11.88 17.70 2.09
CA ASN A 288 12.71 16.59 2.53
C ASN A 288 14.18 17.04 2.55
N ILE A 289 14.86 16.76 3.66
CA ILE A 289 16.32 16.82 3.77
C ILE A 289 16.79 15.37 3.94
N ASP A 290 17.78 14.98 3.15
CA ASP A 290 18.31 13.62 3.02
C ASP A 290 19.84 13.66 3.27
N VAL A 291 20.27 12.92 4.30
CA VAL A 291 21.56 13.04 4.99
C VAL A 291 22.22 11.67 5.15
N THR A 292 23.20 11.38 4.29
CA THR A 292 24.12 10.25 4.48
C THR A 292 25.51 10.70 4.94
N VAL A 293 26.02 10.14 6.04
CA VAL A 293 27.42 10.35 6.47
C VAL A 293 28.25 9.09 6.28
N TYR A 294 29.55 9.23 6.00
CA TYR A 294 30.54 8.15 5.99
C TYR A 294 31.54 8.37 7.13
N LEU A 295 31.47 7.50 8.14
CA LEU A 295 32.27 7.57 9.37
C LEU A 295 32.92 6.20 9.63
N ASN A 296 34.21 6.19 9.97
CA ASN A 296 34.97 4.96 10.31
C ASN A 296 34.90 3.81 9.27
N GLY A 297 34.56 4.11 8.01
CA GLY A 297 34.38 3.11 6.95
C GLY A 297 32.93 2.68 6.68
N TYR A 298 31.95 3.26 7.36
CA TYR A 298 30.53 2.90 7.26
C TYR A 298 29.65 4.10 6.92
N HIS A 299 28.66 3.88 6.08
CA HIS A 299 27.59 4.81 5.73
C HIS A 299 26.43 4.69 6.72
N GLY A 300 25.86 5.82 7.16
CA GLY A 300 24.62 5.89 7.92
C GLY A 300 23.65 6.86 7.26
N ASP A 301 22.41 6.41 7.01
CA ASP A 301 21.45 7.05 6.09
C ASP A 301 20.08 7.35 6.70
N THR A 302 19.55 8.54 6.43
CA THR A 302 18.26 9.01 6.94
C THR A 302 17.78 10.29 6.26
N SER A 303 16.46 10.40 6.09
CA SER A 303 15.82 11.57 5.51
C SER A 303 14.45 11.85 6.15
N LYS A 304 14.06 13.13 6.19
CA LYS A 304 12.80 13.58 6.81
C LYS A 304 12.21 14.77 6.07
N THR A 305 10.90 14.75 5.86
CA THR A 305 10.16 15.91 5.33
C THR A 305 9.75 16.86 6.45
N PHE A 306 10.27 18.09 6.38
CA PHE A 306 10.00 19.19 7.32
C PHE A 306 8.97 20.18 6.76
N LEU A 307 8.31 20.91 7.67
CA LEU A 307 7.30 21.91 7.39
C LEU A 307 7.91 23.32 7.45
N CYS A 308 7.83 24.10 6.37
CA CYS A 308 8.40 25.46 6.32
C CYS A 308 7.31 26.53 6.49
N GLY A 309 7.11 27.01 7.71
CA GLY A 309 6.11 28.04 8.02
C GLY A 309 4.68 27.49 8.06
N ASP A 310 3.69 28.26 7.58
CA ASP A 310 2.27 27.87 7.61
C ASP A 310 1.93 26.91 6.46
N VAL A 311 2.28 25.63 6.65
CA VAL A 311 2.00 24.55 5.70
C VAL A 311 0.53 24.16 5.74
N SER A 312 -0.11 24.06 4.57
CA SER A 312 -1.54 23.72 4.49
C SER A 312 -1.84 22.30 5.00
N GLY A 313 -3.02 22.13 5.63
CA GLY A 313 -3.45 20.85 6.20
C GLY A 313 -3.31 19.61 5.28
N PRO A 314 -3.58 19.68 3.96
CA PRO A 314 -3.33 18.55 3.06
C PRO A 314 -1.84 18.19 2.91
N LEU A 315 -0.93 19.16 2.97
CA LEU A 315 0.51 18.92 2.94
C LEU A 315 1.02 18.39 4.29
N GLN A 316 0.53 18.93 5.41
CA GLN A 316 0.80 18.35 6.73
C GLN A 316 0.39 16.86 6.77
N ARG A 317 -0.79 16.54 6.23
CA ARG A 317 -1.30 15.16 6.15
C ARG A 317 -0.45 14.26 5.24
N LEU A 318 0.02 14.75 4.09
CA LEU A 318 0.96 14.00 3.23
C LEU A 318 2.23 13.62 4.02
N VAL A 319 2.82 14.60 4.71
CA VAL A 319 4.03 14.42 5.53
C VAL A 319 3.78 13.37 6.62
N THR A 320 2.73 13.52 7.43
CA THR A 320 2.38 12.53 8.49
C THR A 320 2.14 11.12 7.94
N VAL A 321 1.37 10.98 6.85
CA VAL A 321 1.05 9.65 6.28
C VAL A 321 2.28 8.99 5.66
N THR A 322 3.28 9.76 5.23
CA THR A 322 4.56 9.24 4.73
C THR A 322 5.41 8.68 5.88
N GLU A 323 5.53 9.40 6.98
CA GLU A 323 6.16 8.93 8.21
C GLU A 323 5.46 7.66 8.73
N GLU A 324 4.13 7.69 8.82
CA GLU A 324 3.30 6.52 9.19
C GLU A 324 3.47 5.33 8.24
N CYS A 325 3.71 5.56 6.93
CA CYS A 325 3.98 4.50 5.95
C CYS A 325 5.35 3.86 6.19
N MET A 326 6.41 4.66 6.38
CA MET A 326 7.75 4.18 6.72
C MET A 326 7.70 3.32 7.99
N GLU A 327 7.11 3.82 9.07
CA GLU A 327 6.93 3.05 10.32
C GLU A 327 6.23 1.70 10.09
N LYS A 328 5.19 1.67 9.25
CA LYS A 328 4.43 0.45 8.95
C LYS A 328 5.18 -0.52 8.02
N GLY A 329 6.15 -0.03 7.26
CA GLY A 329 7.17 -0.84 6.58
C GLY A 329 8.15 -1.46 7.59
N ILE A 330 8.74 -0.65 8.48
CA ILE A 330 9.68 -1.10 9.52
C ILE A 330 9.01 -2.12 10.47
N ALA A 331 7.75 -1.91 10.85
CA ALA A 331 7.01 -2.75 11.80
C ALA A 331 6.73 -4.20 11.34
N VAL A 332 7.03 -4.56 10.07
CA VAL A 332 6.99 -5.95 9.59
C VAL A 332 8.38 -6.58 9.40
N CYS A 333 9.46 -5.83 9.68
CA CYS A 333 10.84 -6.29 9.53
C CYS A 333 11.32 -7.10 10.74
N LYS A 334 11.96 -8.24 10.44
CA LYS A 334 12.68 -9.14 11.37
C LYS A 334 13.30 -10.29 10.57
N ASP A 335 14.19 -11.05 11.20
CA ASP A 335 14.73 -12.29 10.64
C ASP A 335 13.63 -13.21 10.05
N GLY A 336 13.91 -13.75 8.85
CA GLY A 336 13.00 -14.61 8.09
C GLY A 336 11.75 -13.91 7.52
N ALA A 337 11.58 -12.59 7.68
CA ALA A 337 10.49 -11.87 7.03
C ALA A 337 10.83 -11.55 5.56
N SER A 338 9.89 -11.79 4.64
CA SER A 338 10.09 -11.48 3.22
C SER A 338 9.93 -9.98 2.93
N PHE A 339 10.85 -9.41 2.14
CA PHE A 339 10.95 -7.98 1.86
C PHE A 339 9.65 -7.36 1.31
N LYS A 340 8.92 -8.08 0.44
CA LYS A 340 7.64 -7.60 -0.12
C LYS A 340 6.54 -7.28 0.91
N LYS A 341 6.70 -7.71 2.17
CA LYS A 341 5.84 -7.26 3.27
C LYS A 341 5.94 -5.75 3.50
N ILE A 342 7.11 -5.14 3.31
CA ILE A 342 7.36 -3.69 3.47
C ILE A 342 6.44 -2.93 2.53
N GLY A 343 6.62 -3.11 1.21
CA GLY A 343 5.82 -2.40 0.22
C GLY A 343 4.33 -2.73 0.27
N LYS A 344 3.97 -3.97 0.63
CA LYS A 344 2.57 -4.33 0.93
C LYS A 344 1.97 -3.48 2.05
N ARG A 345 2.70 -3.19 3.14
CA ARG A 345 2.19 -2.38 4.25
C ARG A 345 2.15 -0.88 3.97
N ILE A 346 3.12 -0.37 3.22
CA ILE A 346 3.14 1.02 2.75
C ILE A 346 1.94 1.27 1.84
N SER A 347 1.74 0.47 0.78
CA SER A 347 0.57 0.60 -0.09
C SER A 347 -0.75 0.43 0.67
N GLU A 348 -0.90 -0.58 1.53
CA GLU A 348 -2.10 -0.77 2.38
C GLU A 348 -2.42 0.43 3.29
N HIS A 349 -1.49 1.37 3.48
CA HIS A 349 -1.73 2.60 4.22
C HIS A 349 -1.96 3.81 3.30
N ALA A 350 -1.09 4.04 2.32
CA ALA A 350 -1.23 5.13 1.34
C ALA A 350 -2.56 5.07 0.57
N GLU A 351 -3.01 3.85 0.21
CA GLU A 351 -4.30 3.58 -0.46
C GLU A 351 -5.50 4.18 0.30
N LYS A 352 -5.44 4.28 1.63
CA LYS A 352 -6.54 4.83 2.47
C LYS A 352 -6.76 6.33 2.28
N TYR A 353 -5.71 7.06 1.89
CA TYR A 353 -5.72 8.52 1.69
C TYR A 353 -5.77 8.90 0.20
N GLY A 354 -5.62 7.91 -0.69
CA GLY A 354 -5.55 8.12 -2.14
C GLY A 354 -4.19 8.62 -2.63
N TYR A 355 -3.11 8.36 -1.87
CA TYR A 355 -1.76 8.82 -2.21
C TYR A 355 -1.02 7.78 -3.08
N GLY A 356 -0.27 8.27 -4.06
CA GLY A 356 0.63 7.44 -4.87
C GLY A 356 1.85 7.00 -4.06
N VAL A 357 2.38 5.81 -4.33
CA VAL A 357 3.67 5.33 -3.80
C VAL A 357 4.63 5.20 -4.97
N VAL A 358 5.75 5.91 -4.95
CA VAL A 358 6.65 5.97 -6.12
C VAL A 358 7.37 4.62 -6.31
N GLU A 359 7.34 4.10 -7.53
CA GLU A 359 7.91 2.78 -7.84
C GLU A 359 9.39 2.82 -8.27
N ARG A 360 9.84 3.99 -8.77
CA ARG A 360 11.19 4.19 -9.34
C ARG A 360 12.31 4.32 -8.29
N PHE A 361 11.97 4.67 -7.06
CA PHE A 361 12.92 4.89 -5.96
C PHE A 361 12.66 3.88 -4.83
N VAL A 362 13.75 3.30 -4.32
CA VAL A 362 13.77 1.99 -3.67
C VAL A 362 14.84 1.99 -2.59
N GLY A 363 14.53 1.40 -1.43
CA GLY A 363 15.51 1.27 -0.37
C GLY A 363 16.62 0.29 -0.76
N HIS A 364 17.77 0.41 -0.11
CA HIS A 364 18.98 -0.32 -0.44
C HIS A 364 19.67 -0.88 0.81
N GLY A 365 20.52 -1.89 0.63
CA GLY A 365 21.55 -2.21 1.61
C GLY A 365 22.47 -1.01 1.79
N VAL A 366 22.82 -0.72 3.04
CA VAL A 366 23.73 0.38 3.42
C VAL A 366 24.65 -0.07 4.55
N GLY A 367 25.92 0.25 4.43
CA GLY A 367 26.96 -0.12 5.40
C GLY A 367 28.35 0.29 4.93
N THR A 368 29.28 -0.65 4.76
CA THR A 368 30.59 -0.37 4.15
C THR A 368 30.46 0.13 2.71
N VAL A 369 29.36 -0.23 2.04
CA VAL A 369 28.91 0.29 0.76
C VAL A 369 27.70 1.19 0.97
N TYR A 370 27.65 2.31 0.24
CA TYR A 370 26.54 3.27 0.27
C TYR A 370 25.23 2.64 -0.23
N HIS A 371 25.21 2.15 -1.47
CA HIS A 371 24.03 1.50 -2.09
C HIS A 371 24.37 0.05 -2.49
N SER A 372 23.70 -0.93 -1.88
CA SER A 372 23.87 -2.35 -2.20
C SER A 372 22.55 -3.13 -2.14
N GLN A 373 22.61 -4.46 -2.30
CA GLN A 373 21.50 -5.34 -1.99
C GLN A 373 21.25 -5.42 -0.47
N PRO A 374 19.99 -5.57 -0.01
CA PRO A 374 18.78 -5.87 -0.79
C PRO A 374 18.11 -4.62 -1.37
N ILE A 375 17.44 -4.77 -2.52
CA ILE A 375 16.53 -3.73 -3.04
C ILE A 375 15.14 -3.83 -2.39
N ILE A 376 14.70 -2.73 -1.78
CA ILE A 376 13.47 -2.61 -1.01
C ILE A 376 12.42 -1.83 -1.82
N LEU A 377 11.47 -2.55 -2.39
CA LEU A 377 10.35 -1.94 -3.12
C LEU A 377 9.26 -1.44 -2.16
N HIS A 378 8.99 -0.13 -2.19
CA HIS A 378 7.99 0.53 -1.34
C HIS A 378 6.54 0.34 -1.79
N HIS A 379 6.32 -0.04 -3.05
CA HIS A 379 5.00 -0.37 -3.58
C HIS A 379 4.66 -1.85 -3.36
N ARG A 380 3.37 -2.21 -3.41
CA ARG A 380 2.89 -3.60 -3.37
C ARG A 380 3.47 -4.42 -4.52
N ASN A 381 4.35 -5.36 -4.20
CA ASN A 381 5.10 -6.16 -5.17
C ASN A 381 5.12 -7.65 -4.76
N GLU A 382 5.61 -8.51 -5.66
CA GLU A 382 5.75 -9.95 -5.40
C GLU A 382 7.21 -10.44 -5.34
N SER A 383 8.18 -9.51 -5.27
CA SER A 383 9.62 -9.80 -5.31
C SER A 383 10.08 -10.81 -4.24
N PRO A 384 11.03 -11.71 -4.58
CA PRO A 384 11.53 -12.73 -3.68
C PRO A 384 12.50 -12.15 -2.63
N GLY A 385 12.97 -13.02 -1.73
CA GLY A 385 13.97 -12.68 -0.71
C GLY A 385 13.38 -12.59 0.70
N VAL A 386 14.27 -12.76 1.68
CA VAL A 386 14.00 -12.67 3.12
C VAL A 386 15.11 -11.91 3.84
N MET A 387 14.73 -11.20 4.89
CA MET A 387 15.62 -10.50 5.81
C MET A 387 16.39 -11.50 6.68
N VAL A 388 17.62 -11.16 7.05
CA VAL A 388 18.52 -11.98 7.88
C VAL A 388 18.98 -11.17 9.10
N GLU A 389 19.06 -11.77 10.28
CA GLU A 389 19.65 -11.13 11.47
C GLU A 389 21.07 -10.60 11.19
N GLY A 390 21.35 -9.37 11.65
CA GLY A 390 22.61 -8.65 11.39
C GLY A 390 22.61 -7.79 10.12
N GLN A 391 21.59 -7.89 9.26
CA GLN A 391 21.48 -7.14 8.01
C GLN A 391 21.05 -5.67 8.23
N THR A 392 21.66 -4.72 7.51
CA THR A 392 21.25 -3.31 7.47
C THR A 392 20.77 -2.87 6.08
N PHE A 393 19.67 -2.10 6.05
CA PHE A 393 19.13 -1.49 4.83
C PHE A 393 18.22 -0.28 5.14
N THR A 394 17.93 0.55 4.14
CA THR A 394 17.02 1.70 4.22
C THR A 394 15.55 1.30 3.95
N ILE A 395 14.61 2.01 4.56
CA ILE A 395 13.20 2.04 4.16
C ILE A 395 12.83 3.51 3.98
N GLU A 396 12.65 3.94 2.74
CA GLU A 396 12.66 5.35 2.32
C GLU A 396 11.43 5.78 1.46
N PRO A 397 10.19 5.39 1.80
CA PRO A 397 9.05 5.55 0.90
C PRO A 397 8.76 7.00 0.51
N ILE A 398 8.74 7.26 -0.80
CA ILE A 398 8.26 8.50 -1.39
C ILE A 398 6.76 8.36 -1.70
N LEU A 399 5.95 9.26 -1.16
CA LEU A 399 4.51 9.36 -1.42
C LEU A 399 4.18 10.64 -2.20
N THR A 400 3.14 10.60 -3.05
CA THR A 400 2.67 11.76 -3.84
C THR A 400 1.19 12.04 -3.63
N LEU A 401 0.81 13.33 -3.72
CA LEU A 401 -0.60 13.77 -3.73
C LEU A 401 -1.34 13.54 -5.06
N GLY A 402 -0.62 13.11 -6.11
CA GLY A 402 -1.14 12.98 -7.47
C GLY A 402 -0.55 11.78 -8.20
N GLY A 403 0.02 12.00 -9.38
CA GLY A 403 0.70 10.94 -10.13
C GLY A 403 1.97 10.41 -9.43
N ILE A 404 2.37 9.19 -9.78
CA ILE A 404 3.71 8.64 -9.47
C ILE A 404 4.71 8.83 -10.62
N GLU A 405 4.24 9.29 -11.78
CA GLU A 405 5.06 9.65 -12.94
C GLU A 405 6.03 10.78 -12.59
N CYS A 406 7.26 10.70 -13.11
CA CYS A 406 8.32 11.63 -12.75
C CYS A 406 9.23 12.04 -13.92
N ASN A 407 9.77 13.26 -13.84
CA ASN A 407 10.79 13.79 -14.74
C ASN A 407 12.07 14.09 -13.96
N THR A 408 13.21 13.59 -14.45
CA THR A 408 14.53 13.98 -13.95
C THR A 408 15.00 15.22 -14.72
N TRP A 409 15.51 16.24 -14.02
CA TRP A 409 15.96 17.50 -14.63
C TRP A 409 17.27 17.34 -15.43
N PRO A 410 17.63 18.31 -16.31
CA PRO A 410 18.91 18.31 -17.04
C PRO A 410 20.18 18.44 -16.19
N ASP A 411 20.08 18.42 -14.85
CA ASP A 411 21.21 18.19 -13.95
C ASP A 411 21.51 16.70 -13.68
N ASN A 412 20.62 15.81 -14.15
CA ASN A 412 20.62 14.35 -14.03
C ASN A 412 20.29 13.81 -12.62
N TRP A 413 19.89 14.67 -11.68
CA TRP A 413 19.61 14.28 -10.29
C TRP A 413 18.20 14.67 -9.86
N THR A 414 17.91 15.96 -9.88
CA THR A 414 16.67 16.54 -9.33
C THR A 414 15.46 15.92 -10.02
N THR A 415 14.71 15.07 -9.31
CA THR A 415 13.56 14.36 -9.89
C THR A 415 12.25 14.88 -9.29
N VAL A 416 11.33 15.29 -10.17
CA VAL A 416 10.05 15.92 -9.81
C VAL A 416 8.87 15.12 -10.34
N THR A 417 7.69 15.27 -9.73
CA THR A 417 6.44 14.70 -10.28
C THR A 417 6.10 15.31 -11.64
N SER A 418 5.55 14.50 -12.55
CA SER A 418 5.20 14.92 -13.91
C SER A 418 3.97 15.82 -14.00
N ASP A 419 3.13 15.83 -12.96
CA ASP A 419 1.92 16.67 -12.85
C ASP A 419 2.13 17.94 -12.01
N GLY A 420 3.29 18.07 -11.34
CA GLY A 420 3.59 19.13 -10.38
C GLY A 420 2.86 18.97 -9.03
N SER A 421 2.36 17.77 -8.72
CA SER A 421 1.80 17.47 -7.40
C SER A 421 2.91 17.33 -6.35
N PRO A 422 2.71 17.79 -5.10
CA PRO A 422 3.70 17.61 -4.04
C PRO A 422 3.99 16.14 -3.70
N ALA A 423 5.22 15.89 -3.30
CA ALA A 423 5.75 14.64 -2.79
C ALA A 423 6.27 14.81 -1.35
N ALA A 424 6.41 13.72 -0.61
CA ALA A 424 7.12 13.66 0.66
C ALA A 424 7.88 12.34 0.78
N GLN A 425 8.98 12.35 1.52
CA GLN A 425 9.85 11.19 1.78
C GLN A 425 10.29 11.19 3.25
N PHE A 426 10.32 10.00 3.84
CA PHE A 426 10.86 9.71 5.18
C PHE A 426 11.67 8.43 5.12
N GLU A 427 12.74 8.36 5.89
CA GLU A 427 13.67 7.24 5.83
C GLU A 427 14.38 6.96 7.14
N HIS A 428 14.59 5.67 7.41
CA HIS A 428 15.59 5.21 8.36
C HIS A 428 16.43 4.06 7.78
N THR A 429 17.74 4.09 8.06
CA THR A 429 18.57 2.88 8.15
C THR A 429 18.09 2.03 9.33
N ILE A 430 17.77 0.77 9.08
CA ILE A 430 17.40 -0.21 10.10
C ILE A 430 18.34 -1.40 10.15
N LEU A 431 18.50 -1.99 11.34
CA LEU A 431 19.22 -3.25 11.58
C LEU A 431 18.21 -4.36 11.88
N ILE A 432 18.30 -5.48 11.18
CA ILE A 432 17.46 -6.65 11.40
C ILE A 432 17.94 -7.46 12.59
N THR A 433 17.00 -7.82 13.46
CA THR A 433 17.18 -8.71 14.61
C THR A 433 16.28 -9.93 14.49
N ARG A 434 16.53 -10.97 15.29
CA ARG A 434 15.72 -12.19 15.39
C ARG A 434 14.23 -11.94 15.68
N THR A 435 13.89 -10.81 16.30
CA THR A 435 12.52 -10.53 16.80
C THR A 435 11.85 -9.32 16.16
N GLY A 436 12.60 -8.42 15.54
CA GLY A 436 12.13 -7.13 15.01
C GLY A 436 13.22 -6.43 14.20
N ALA A 437 13.10 -5.11 14.02
CA ALA A 437 14.18 -4.27 13.55
C ALA A 437 14.52 -3.18 14.58
N GLU A 438 15.79 -2.81 14.66
CA GLU A 438 16.29 -1.67 15.40
C GLU A 438 16.45 -0.48 14.44
N ILE A 439 15.88 0.67 14.77
CA ILE A 439 16.04 1.91 13.98
C ILE A 439 17.36 2.55 14.41
N LEU A 440 18.34 2.61 13.51
CA LEU A 440 19.66 3.13 13.83
C LEU A 440 19.72 4.67 13.77
N THR A 441 18.99 5.28 12.84
CA THR A 441 18.95 6.75 12.65
C THR A 441 17.79 7.43 13.37
N LYS A 442 17.47 6.97 14.58
CA LYS A 442 16.40 7.58 15.37
C LYS A 442 16.81 8.96 15.88
N CYS A 443 16.03 9.97 15.49
CA CYS A 443 16.02 11.32 16.06
C CYS A 443 15.12 11.37 17.31
#